data_AF-A0A6A7ZQ89-F1
#
_entry.id   AF-A0A6A7ZQ89-F1
#
_cell.length_a   1.000
_cell.length_b   1.000
_cell.length_c   1.000
_cell.angle_alpha   90.00
_cell.angle_beta   90.00
_cell.angle_gamma   90.00
#
_symmetry.space_group_name_H-M   'P 1'
#
loop_
_entity.id
_entity.type
_entity.pdbx_description
1 polymer ?
#
loop_
_entity_poly.entity_id
_entity_poly.type
_entity_poly.pdbx_seq_one_letter_code
_entity_poly.pdbx_strand_id
1 'polypeptide(L)' 'EIIKRSDKAKGFEILPRRWVVERTFAWLGRCRRLAKDFEKSVASAEAWITIAHIRMLTRRLARYGYR' A
#
# COMPACT_ATOMS: atom_id res chain seq x y z
N GLU A 1 -3.53 16.19 -4.90
CA GLU A 1 -4.44 16.50 -6.02
C GLU A 1 -5.44 15.37 -6.17
N ILE A 2 -6.74 15.68 -6.17
CA ILE A 2 -7.82 14.71 -6.37
C ILE A 2 -8.19 14.74 -7.85
N ILE A 3 -7.90 13.66 -8.58
CA ILE A 3 -8.22 13.55 -10.00
C ILE A 3 -9.70 13.16 -10.13
N LYS A 4 -10.54 14.11 -10.56
CA LYS A 4 -11.96 13.85 -10.83
C LYS A 4 -12.10 13.09 -12.15
N ARG A 5 -13.04 12.16 -12.20
CA ARG A 5 -13.47 11.56 -13.46
C ARG A 5 -14.26 12.60 -14.26
N SER A 6 -14.03 12.65 -15.56
CA SER A 6 -14.80 13.50 -16.47
C SER A 6 -16.09 12.78 -16.86
N ASP A 7 -17.23 13.44 -16.74
CA ASP A 7 -18.53 12.89 -17.18
C ASP A 7 -18.61 12.74 -18.71
N LYS A 8 -17.65 13.32 -19.44
CA LYS A 8 -17.52 13.20 -20.91
C LYS A 8 -16.71 11.97 -21.34
N ALA A 9 -16.07 11.25 -20.42
CA ALA A 9 -15.25 10.09 -20.73
C ALA A 9 -16.13 8.97 -21.32
N LYS A 10 -15.89 8.60 -22.59
CA LYS A 10 -16.53 7.44 -23.22
C LYS A 10 -15.64 6.22 -23.06
N GLY A 11 -15.96 5.38 -22.08
CA GLY A 11 -15.24 4.12 -21.83
C GLY A 11 -14.21 4.21 -20.71
N PHE A 12 -13.19 3.34 -20.74
CA PHE A 12 -12.18 3.26 -19.69
C PHE A 12 -11.01 4.22 -19.98
N GLU A 13 -10.82 5.21 -19.11
CA GLU A 13 -9.65 6.09 -19.14
C GLU A 13 -8.66 5.75 -18.01
N ILE A 14 -7.37 5.75 -18.35
CA ILE A 14 -6.29 5.54 -17.38
C ILE A 14 -6.07 6.85 -16.63
N LEU A 15 -6.42 6.86 -15.35
CA LEU A 15 -6.15 7.99 -14.47
C LEU A 15 -4.73 7.90 -13.90
N PRO A 16 -4.00 9.03 -13.82
CA PRO A 16 -2.73 9.05 -13.13
C PRO A 16 -2.91 8.61 -11.66
N ARG A 17 -1.97 7.81 -11.15
CA ARG A 17 -1.94 7.34 -9.74
C ARG A 17 -3.17 6.51 -9.28
N ARG A 18 -3.98 6.01 -10.21
CA ARG A 18 -5.20 5.23 -9.93
C ARG A 18 -5.01 4.09 -8.92
N TRP A 19 -3.87 3.39 -8.99
CA TRP A 19 -3.62 2.16 -8.22
C TRP A 19 -2.71 2.34 -7.01
N VAL A 20 -2.39 3.58 -6.61
CA VAL A 20 -1.40 3.80 -5.54
C VAL A 20 -1.90 3.27 -4.20
N VAL A 21 -3.20 3.43 -3.91
CA VAL A 21 -3.82 2.99 -2.66
C VAL A 21 -3.91 1.46 -2.61
N GLU A 22 -4.44 0.84 -3.66
CA GLU A 22 -4.59 -0.61 -3.78
C GLU A 22 -3.23 -1.30 -3.75
N ARG A 23 -2.21 -0.71 -4.38
CA ARG A 23 -0.84 -1.21 -4.33
C ARG A 23 -0.28 -1.19 -2.91
N THR A 24 -0.60 -0.15 -2.13
CA THR A 24 -0.20 -0.07 -0.72
C THR A 24 -0.84 -1.20 0.08
N PHE A 25 -2.15 -1.43 -0.08
CA PHE A 25 -2.83 -2.58 0.53
C PHE A 25 -2.28 -3.93 0.08
N ALA A 26 -1.98 -4.09 -1.21
CA ALA A 26 -1.36 -5.31 -1.73
C ALA A 26 0.02 -5.59 -1.12
N TRP A 27 0.79 -4.54 -0.77
CA TRP A 27 2.04 -4.69 -0.05
C TRP A 27 1.83 -5.05 1.42
N LEU A 28 0.88 -4.40 2.10
CA LEU A 28 0.51 -4.72 3.48
C LEU A 28 0.01 -6.15 3.63
N GLY A 29 -0.74 -6.66 2.64
CA GLY A 29 -1.21 -8.04 2.59
C GLY A 29 -0.09 -9.10 2.55
N ARG A 30 1.16 -8.72 2.26
CA ARG A 30 2.33 -9.61 2.39
C ARG A 30 2.77 -9.80 3.84
N CYS A 31 2.27 -9.00 4.77
CA CYS A 31 2.46 -9.18 6.20
C CYS A 31 1.31 -10.00 6.76
N ARG A 32 1.52 -11.30 7.04
CA ARG A 32 0.47 -12.20 7.55
C ARG A 32 -0.22 -11.70 8.82
N ARG A 33 0.49 -10.91 9.64
CA ARG A 33 -0.07 -10.30 10.85
C ARG A 33 -1.20 -9.30 10.53
N LEU A 34 -1.16 -8.65 9.38
CA LEU A 34 -2.19 -7.71 8.93
C LEU A 34 -3.32 -8.39 8.14
N ALA A 35 -3.34 -9.73 8.04
CA ALA A 35 -4.34 -10.45 7.25
C ALA A 35 -5.75 -10.41 7.87
N LYS A 36 -5.84 -10.21 9.19
CA LYS A 36 -7.07 -9.98 9.94
C LYS A 36 -6.80 -8.94 11.02
N ASP A 37 -7.87 -8.39 11.57
CA ASP A 37 -7.77 -7.49 12.72
C ASP A 37 -7.53 -8.31 14.00
N PHE A 38 -6.25 -8.52 14.32
CA PHE A 38 -5.82 -9.23 15.52
C PHE A 38 -5.47 -8.28 16.67
N GLU A 39 -5.39 -6.98 16.40
CA GLU A 39 -4.79 -6.03 17.33
C GLU A 39 -5.86 -5.50 18.29
N LYS A 40 -5.53 -5.48 19.59
CA LYS A 40 -6.46 -5.03 20.63
C LYS A 40 -6.68 -3.51 20.62
N SER A 41 -5.70 -2.75 20.13
CA SER A 41 -5.73 -1.29 20.12
C SER A 41 -5.28 -0.74 18.77
N VAL A 42 -5.79 0.44 18.42
CA VAL A 42 -5.42 1.18 17.22
C VAL A 42 -3.92 1.44 17.19
N ALA A 43 -3.33 1.83 18.33
CA ALA A 43 -1.88 2.05 18.43
C ALA A 43 -1.06 0.80 18.06
N SER A 44 -1.53 -0.40 18.44
CA SER A 44 -0.86 -1.65 18.06
C SER A 44 -1.01 -1.93 16.55
N ALA A 45 -2.20 -1.70 15.99
CA ALA A 45 -2.43 -1.81 14.54
C ALA A 45 -1.53 -0.86 13.74
N GLU A 46 -1.42 0.40 14.16
CA GLU A 46 -0.54 1.41 13.56
C GLU A 46 0.94 1.01 13.62
N ALA A 47 1.39 0.46 14.75
CA ALA A 47 2.74 -0.05 14.90
C ALA A 47 3.02 -1.19 13.90
N TRP A 48 2.08 -2.13 13.72
CA TRP A 48 2.23 -3.23 12.77
C TRP A 48 2.22 -2.78 11.31
N ILE A 49 1.42 -1.76 10.95
CA ILE A 49 1.45 -1.14 9.63
C ILE A 49 2.82 -0.50 9.36
N THR A 50 3.38 0.21 10.35
CA THR A 50 4.70 0.83 10.25
C THR A 50 5.80 -0.22 10.08
N ILE A 51 5.77 -1.28 10.89
CA ILE A 51 6.70 -2.42 10.79
C ILE A 51 6.61 -3.10 9.41
N ALA A 52 5.39 -3.28 8.87
CA ALA A 52 5.21 -3.88 7.55
C ALA A 52 5.86 -3.04 6.44
N HIS A 53 5.73 -1.71 6.50
CA HIS A 53 6.39 -0.79 5.58
C HIS A 53 7.92 -0.85 5.71
N ILE A 54 8.47 -0.81 6.93
CA ILE A 54 9.92 -0.92 7.18
C ILE A 54 10.46 -2.21 6.57
N ARG A 55 9.85 -3.36 6.88
CA ARG A 55 10.26 -4.68 6.32
C ARG A 55 10.23 -4.72 4.80
N MET A 56 9.29 -4.03 4.16
CA MET A 56 9.26 -3.93 2.70
C MET A 56 10.41 -3.07 2.18
N LEU A 57 10.64 -1.89 2.76
CA LEU A 57 11.69 -0.96 2.33
C LEU A 57 13.08 -1.57 2.53
N THR A 58 13.35 -2.19 3.69
CA THR A 58 14.61 -2.89 3.94
C THR A 58 14.92 -3.94 2.87
N ARG A 59 13.92 -4.76 2.48
CA ARG A 59 14.08 -5.75 1.40
C ARG A 59 14.31 -5.11 0.02
N ARG A 60 13.76 -3.92 -0.25
CA ARG A 60 14.00 -3.20 -1.50
C ARG A 60 15.41 -2.62 -1.53
N LEU A 61 15.84 -1.99 -0.44
CA LEU A 61 17.18 -1.43 -0.29
C LEU A 61 18.24 -2.51 -0.42
N ALA A 62 18.08 -3.64 0.27
CA ALA A 62 18.99 -4.77 0.14
C ALA A 62 19.11 -5.21 -1.33
N ARG A 63 18.00 -5.41 -2.04
CA ARG A 63 18.03 -5.80 -3.47
C ARG A 63 18.66 -4.76 -4.39
N TYR A 64 18.58 -3.49 -4.04
CA TYR A 64 19.21 -2.42 -4.81
C TYR A 64 20.72 -2.35 -4.54
N GLY A 65 21.15 -2.56 -3.29
CA GLY A 65 22.57 -2.56 -2.93
C GLY A 65 23.37 -3.76 -3.46
N TYR A 66 22.70 -4.82 -3.93
CA TYR A 66 23.32 -5.96 -4.63
C TYR A 66 23.29 -5.83 -6.17
N ARG A 67 22.80 -4.71 -6.71
CA ARG A 67 22.84 -4.37 -8.13
C ARG A 67 23.84 -3.25 -8.37
#